data_AF-A0AAN9EJX5-F1
#
_entry.id   AF-A0AAN9EJX5-F1
#
_cell.length_a   1.000
_cell.length_b   1.000
_cell.length_c   1.000
_cell.angle_alpha   90.00
_cell.angle_beta   90.00
_cell.angle_gamma   90.00
#
_symmetry.space_group_name_H-M   'P 1'
#
loop_
_entity.id
_entity.type
_entity.pdbx_description
1 polymer ?
#
loop_
_entity_poly.entity_id
_entity_poly.type
_entity_poly.pdbx_seq_one_letter_code
_entity_poly.pdbx_strand_id
1 'polypeptide(L)'
;MSDKEHSRDPKKDVSTTCRLRGRQKGSKNKPKQSIIVTKPSPDTLLSHVIEFASGVNIVESLFRFAMTHQRGLCVLSATGTVVNVTLQQEPGASCEGRMIGGAVVDPLVASGTVTVMVANFANAIYERLPLPIKKNDKEG
;
A
#
# COMPACT_ATOMS: atom_id res chain seq x y z
N MET A 1 -43.82 30.35 83.78
CA MET A 1 -42.36 30.43 83.87
C MET A 1 -41.83 29.64 82.69
N SER A 2 -41.49 30.31 81.58
CA SER A 2 -40.09 30.63 81.21
C SER A 2 -39.53 29.45 80.39
N ASP A 3 -38.97 29.51 79.17
CA ASP A 3 -38.41 30.54 78.29
C ASP A 3 -38.36 29.91 76.86
N LYS A 4 -38.65 30.65 75.78
CA LYS A 4 -37.74 31.38 74.87
C LYS A 4 -36.95 30.52 73.85
N GLU A 5 -37.09 30.96 72.60
CA GLU A 5 -36.63 30.43 71.31
C GLU A 5 -35.12 30.15 71.18
N HIS A 6 -34.74 29.27 70.24
CA HIS A 6 -33.64 29.59 69.32
C HIS A 6 -33.71 28.82 67.98
N SER A 7 -33.46 29.59 66.93
CA SER A 7 -33.38 29.23 65.51
C SER A 7 -32.19 28.34 65.14
N ARG A 8 -32.29 27.67 63.98
CA ARG A 8 -31.32 27.67 62.85
C ARG A 8 -31.53 26.47 61.88
N ASP A 9 -31.97 26.75 60.65
CA ASP A 9 -31.64 25.96 59.44
C ASP A 9 -30.14 26.13 59.09
N PRO A 10 -29.49 25.41 58.14
CA PRO A 10 -30.00 24.45 57.13
C PRO A 10 -29.14 23.17 56.95
N LYS A 11 -29.57 22.23 56.09
CA LYS A 11 -28.74 21.69 54.98
C LYS A 11 -29.58 20.90 53.98
N LYS A 12 -29.54 21.38 52.73
CA LYS A 12 -30.11 20.78 51.52
C LYS A 12 -29.43 19.45 51.21
N ASP A 13 -30.18 18.36 51.16
CA ASP A 13 -29.83 17.22 50.33
C ASP A 13 -30.35 17.48 48.90
N VAL A 14 -29.47 18.09 48.11
CA VAL A 14 -29.58 18.11 46.66
C VAL A 14 -29.48 16.66 46.19
N SER A 15 -30.62 16.03 45.92
CA SER A 15 -30.66 14.90 45.01
C SER A 15 -30.46 15.45 43.60
N THR A 16 -29.20 15.63 43.21
CA THR A 16 -28.86 15.64 41.80
C THR A 16 -29.27 14.27 41.27
N THR A 17 -30.46 14.20 40.68
CA THR A 17 -30.77 13.18 39.68
C THR A 17 -29.66 13.24 38.64
N CYS A 18 -28.68 12.35 38.78
CA CYS A 18 -27.77 12.00 37.71
C CYS A 18 -28.66 11.54 36.58
N ARG A 19 -28.91 12.42 35.60
CA ARG A 19 -29.55 12.04 34.34
C ARG A 19 -28.78 10.83 33.85
N LEU A 20 -29.46 9.70 33.79
CA LEU A 20 -28.93 8.47 33.24
C LEU A 20 -28.44 8.80 31.83
N ARG A 21 -27.13 9.01 31.69
CA ARG A 21 -26.50 9.09 30.37
C ARG A 21 -26.62 7.69 29.79
N GLY A 22 -27.61 7.53 28.92
CA GLY A 22 -27.91 6.29 28.24
C GLY A 22 -28.99 6.52 27.20
N ARG A 23 -28.73 6.01 25.99
CA ARG A 23 -29.68 5.96 24.87
C ARG A 23 -31.02 5.38 25.34
N GLN A 24 -32.12 6.05 25.02
CA GLN A 24 -33.47 5.63 25.39
C GLN A 24 -33.66 4.12 25.14
N LYS A 25 -34.24 3.43 26.12
CA LYS A 25 -34.61 2.01 26.05
C LYS A 25 -35.53 1.82 24.84
N GLY A 26 -34.98 1.31 23.74
CA GLY A 26 -35.71 1.13 22.48
C GLY A 26 -34.88 1.42 21.23
N SER A 27 -33.84 2.25 21.30
CA SER A 27 -32.96 2.44 20.14
C SER A 27 -31.87 1.39 20.14
N LYS A 28 -32.17 0.22 19.59
CA LYS A 28 -31.12 -0.72 19.18
C LYS A 28 -30.39 -0.07 18.02
N ASN A 29 -29.14 0.39 18.22
CA ASN A 29 -28.19 0.25 17.12
C ASN A 29 -28.10 -1.25 16.99
N LYS A 30 -28.81 -1.82 16.02
CA LYS A 30 -28.10 -2.81 15.24
C LYS A 30 -26.83 -2.08 14.81
N PRO A 31 -25.63 -2.50 15.24
CA PRO A 31 -24.41 -1.93 14.70
C PRO A 31 -24.65 -1.90 13.19
N LYS A 32 -24.50 -0.73 12.57
CA LYS A 32 -24.59 -0.64 11.10
C LYS A 32 -23.74 -1.82 10.64
N GLN A 33 -24.34 -2.76 9.90
CA GLN A 33 -23.58 -3.89 9.41
C GLN A 33 -22.34 -3.27 8.78
N SER A 34 -21.15 -3.66 9.25
CA SER A 34 -19.95 -3.24 8.55
C SER A 34 -20.19 -3.67 7.13
N ILE A 35 -20.23 -2.72 6.19
CA ILE A 35 -20.22 -3.06 4.79
C ILE A 35 -18.80 -3.56 4.57
N ILE A 36 -18.55 -4.82 4.93
CA ILE A 36 -17.37 -5.51 4.47
C ILE A 36 -17.67 -5.71 3.00
N VAL A 37 -17.13 -4.82 2.17
CA VAL A 37 -17.04 -5.05 0.73
C VAL A 37 -16.06 -6.22 0.55
N THR A 38 -16.54 -7.45 0.77
CA THR A 38 -15.88 -8.71 0.39
C THR A 38 -16.25 -9.07 -1.05
N LYS A 39 -16.59 -8.08 -1.87
CA LYS A 39 -16.62 -8.26 -3.31
C LYS A 39 -15.28 -7.76 -3.81
N PRO A 40 -14.39 -8.62 -4.34
CA PRO A 40 -13.19 -8.14 -5.01
C PRO A 40 -13.67 -7.20 -6.12
N SER A 41 -13.45 -5.90 -5.95
CA SER A 41 -13.73 -4.96 -7.03
C SER A 41 -12.69 -5.23 -8.12
N PRO A 42 -13.03 -5.04 -9.41
CA PRO A 42 -12.06 -5.21 -10.48
C PRO A 42 -10.82 -4.33 -10.29
N ASP A 43 -10.96 -3.22 -9.56
CA ASP A 43 -9.89 -2.27 -9.26
C ASP A 43 -9.17 -2.56 -7.93
N THR A 44 -9.52 -3.63 -7.22
CA THR A 44 -8.78 -4.04 -6.01
C THR A 44 -7.39 -4.51 -6.41
N LEU A 45 -6.36 -3.96 -5.76
CA LEU A 45 -4.99 -4.44 -5.92
C LEU A 45 -4.89 -5.85 -5.37
N LEU A 46 -4.67 -6.82 -6.26
CA LEU A 46 -4.44 -8.20 -5.88
C LEU A 46 -2.95 -8.48 -5.96
N SER A 47 -2.36 -8.86 -4.83
CA SER A 47 -1.00 -9.38 -4.81
C SER A 47 -0.99 -10.79 -5.40
N HIS A 48 -0.04 -11.04 -6.28
CA HIS A 48 0.19 -12.32 -6.92
C HIS A 48 1.67 -12.68 -6.77
N VAL A 49 1.95 -13.90 -6.35
CA VAL A 49 3.32 -14.42 -6.24
C VAL A 49 3.58 -15.25 -7.49
N ILE A 50 4.63 -14.89 -8.23
CA ILE A 50 5.06 -15.61 -9.43
C ILE A 50 6.44 -16.18 -9.17
N GLU A 51 6.58 -17.48 -9.39
CA GLU A 51 7.86 -18.17 -9.33
C GLU A 51 8.34 -18.49 -10.75
N PHE A 52 9.60 -18.14 -11.03
CA PHE A 52 10.25 -18.42 -12.31
C PHE A 52 11.30 -19.51 -12.11
N ALA A 53 11.28 -20.50 -13.00
CA ALA A 53 12.29 -21.53 -13.09
C ALA A 53 13.56 -21.02 -13.79
N SER A 54 14.67 -21.72 -13.61
CA SER A 54 15.92 -21.47 -14.34
C SER A 54 15.74 -21.60 -15.85
N GLY A 55 16.42 -20.74 -16.62
CA GLY A 55 16.37 -20.68 -18.08
C GLY A 55 15.22 -19.87 -18.65
N VAL A 56 14.34 -19.33 -17.81
CA VAL A 56 13.17 -18.54 -18.26
C VAL A 56 13.53 -17.05 -18.33
N ASN A 57 13.12 -16.40 -19.43
CA ASN A 57 13.14 -14.95 -19.54
C ASN A 57 12.00 -14.35 -18.69
N ILE A 58 12.37 -13.65 -17.62
CA ILE A 58 11.44 -13.11 -16.62
C ILE A 58 10.59 -12.00 -17.21
N VAL A 59 11.21 -11.08 -17.98
CA VAL A 59 10.52 -9.94 -18.59
C VAL A 59 9.46 -10.42 -19.58
N GLU A 60 9.81 -11.38 -20.43
CA GLU A 60 8.87 -11.97 -21.39
C GLU A 60 7.72 -12.71 -20.69
N SER A 61 8.02 -13.44 -19.62
CA SER A 61 7.01 -14.20 -18.87
C SER A 61 6.03 -13.28 -18.13
N LEU A 62 6.52 -12.20 -17.51
CA LEU A 62 5.67 -11.16 -16.91
C LEU A 62 4.80 -10.48 -17.96
N PHE A 63 5.36 -10.16 -19.13
CA PHE A 63 4.60 -9.57 -20.23
C PHE A 63 3.49 -10.50 -20.72
N ARG A 64 3.78 -11.80 -20.93
CA ARG A 64 2.77 -12.79 -21.31
C ARG A 64 1.67 -12.91 -20.26
N PHE A 65 2.02 -12.87 -18.97
CA PHE A 65 1.05 -12.89 -17.88
C PHE A 65 0.15 -11.64 -17.90
N ALA A 66 0.72 -10.44 -18.05
CA ALA A 66 -0.02 -9.18 -18.18
C ALA A 66 -1.02 -9.21 -19.35
N MET A 67 -0.56 -9.68 -20.51
CA MET A 67 -1.36 -9.74 -21.74
C MET A 67 -2.48 -10.78 -21.66
N THR A 68 -2.22 -11.95 -21.09
CA THR A 68 -3.22 -13.04 -20.97
C THR A 68 -4.38 -12.64 -20.07
N HIS A 69 -4.11 -11.87 -19.01
CA HIS A 69 -5.12 -11.46 -18.04
C HIS A 69 -5.71 -10.07 -18.31
N GLN A 70 -5.23 -9.35 -19.34
CA GLN A 70 -5.53 -7.93 -19.59
C GLN A 70 -5.42 -7.07 -18.32
N ARG A 71 -4.28 -7.16 -17.63
CA ARG A 71 -4.02 -6.39 -16.39
C ARG A 71 -2.66 -5.72 -16.43
N GLY A 72 -2.56 -4.54 -15.82
CA GLY A 72 -1.29 -3.93 -15.46
C GLY A 72 -0.62 -4.68 -14.31
N LEU A 73 0.71 -4.68 -14.29
CA LEU A 73 1.53 -5.31 -13.24
C LEU A 73 2.49 -4.28 -12.63
N CYS A 74 2.63 -4.32 -11.31
CA CYS A 74 3.68 -3.61 -10.58
C CYS A 74 4.48 -4.62 -9.77
N VAL A 75 5.80 -4.64 -9.95
CA VAL A 75 6.68 -5.50 -9.15
C VAL A 75 6.88 -4.85 -7.79
N LEU A 76 6.45 -5.53 -6.73
CA LEU A 76 6.61 -5.09 -5.34
C LEU A 76 7.95 -5.55 -4.78
N SER A 77 8.32 -6.79 -5.10
CA SER A 77 9.61 -7.38 -4.72
C SER A 77 9.99 -8.49 -5.69
N ALA A 78 11.29 -8.71 -5.84
CA ALA A 78 11.84 -9.80 -6.61
C ALA A 78 13.12 -10.28 -5.94
N THR A 79 13.25 -11.58 -5.73
CA THR A 79 14.44 -12.21 -5.15
C THR A 79 14.82 -13.44 -5.96
N GLY A 80 16.10 -13.57 -6.29
CA GLY A 80 16.60 -14.73 -7.02
C GLY A 80 17.87 -14.43 -7.80
N THR A 81 18.32 -15.42 -8.57
CA THR A 81 19.56 -15.35 -9.36
C THR A 81 19.27 -15.23 -10.85
N VAL A 82 19.94 -14.28 -11.49
CA VAL A 82 19.81 -13.97 -12.92
C VAL A 82 21.19 -13.97 -13.57
N VAL A 83 21.24 -14.24 -14.87
CA VAL A 83 22.49 -14.24 -15.66
C VAL A 83 22.36 -13.32 -16.86
N ASN A 84 23.51 -12.84 -17.36
CA ASN A 84 23.62 -12.02 -18.56
C ASN A 84 22.73 -10.76 -18.53
N VAL A 85 22.90 -9.95 -17.49
CA VAL A 85 22.15 -8.70 -17.34
C VAL A 85 22.93 -7.55 -17.97
N THR A 86 22.33 -6.90 -18.97
CA THR A 86 22.85 -5.64 -19.52
C THR A 86 22.10 -4.47 -18.90
N LEU A 87 22.84 -3.64 -18.16
CA LEU A 87 22.31 -2.46 -17.50
C LEU A 87 22.72 -1.20 -18.26
N GLN A 88 21.74 -0.37 -18.61
CA GLN A 88 21.98 1.02 -18.99
C GLN A 88 22.26 1.82 -17.72
N GLN A 89 23.52 2.22 -17.57
CA GLN A 89 23.94 3.20 -16.58
C GLN A 89 23.95 4.59 -17.23
N GLU A 90 23.34 5.55 -16.53
CA GLU A 90 23.41 6.95 -16.98
C GLU A 90 24.84 7.50 -16.81
N PRO A 91 25.30 8.40 -17.71
CA PRO A 91 26.64 8.97 -17.65
C PRO A 91 26.88 9.68 -16.30
N GLY A 92 27.87 9.21 -15.54
CA GLY A 92 28.22 9.75 -14.22
C GLY A 92 27.98 8.81 -13.04
N ALA A 93 27.43 7.61 -13.27
CA ALA A 93 27.33 6.57 -12.25
C ALA A 93 28.63 5.75 -12.17
N SER A 94 29.69 6.29 -11.56
CA SER A 94 30.87 5.49 -11.18
C SER A 94 30.60 4.78 -9.86
N CYS A 95 30.29 3.49 -9.90
CA CYS A 95 30.16 2.68 -8.69
C CYS A 95 31.44 1.87 -8.47
N GLU A 96 32.30 2.35 -7.57
CA GLU A 96 33.36 1.54 -6.97
C GLU A 96 32.71 0.64 -5.89
N GLY A 97 31.97 -0.39 -6.31
CA GLY A 97 31.19 -1.20 -5.38
C GLY A 97 30.56 -2.44 -6.00
N ARG A 98 30.27 -3.42 -5.13
CA ARG A 98 29.74 -4.75 -5.46
C ARG A 98 28.31 -4.75 -6.04
N MET A 99 27.67 -3.58 -6.12
CA MET A 99 26.28 -3.41 -6.52
C MET A 99 26.21 -2.40 -7.66
N ILE A 100 25.56 -2.82 -8.74
CA ILE A 100 25.36 -2.01 -9.95
C ILE A 100 23.85 -1.84 -10.13
N GLY A 101 23.40 -0.59 -10.20
CA GLY A 101 22.02 -0.24 -10.51
C GLY A 101 21.91 0.35 -11.92
N GLY A 102 20.78 0.15 -12.58
CA GLY A 102 20.51 0.68 -13.92
C GLY A 102 19.22 0.15 -14.52
N ALA A 103 18.85 0.66 -15.69
CA ALA A 103 17.73 0.13 -16.46
C ALA A 103 18.17 -1.15 -17.18
N VAL A 104 17.38 -2.22 -17.11
CA VAL A 104 17.68 -3.47 -17.84
C VAL A 104 17.23 -3.30 -19.29
N VAL A 105 18.15 -3.49 -20.25
CA VAL A 105 17.87 -3.29 -21.69
C VAL A 105 17.70 -4.62 -22.43
N ASP A 106 18.29 -5.69 -21.91
CA ASP A 106 18.34 -7.01 -22.55
C ASP A 106 17.47 -8.08 -21.83
N PRO A 107 17.26 -9.25 -22.47
CA PRO A 107 16.58 -10.38 -21.86
C PRO A 107 17.10 -10.72 -20.45
N LEU A 108 16.21 -10.66 -19.46
CA LEU A 108 16.54 -11.01 -18.08
C LEU A 108 16.27 -12.51 -17.85
N VAL A 109 17.31 -13.34 -17.97
CA VAL A 109 17.19 -14.81 -17.84
C VAL A 109 17.48 -15.24 -16.40
N ALA A 110 16.54 -16.00 -15.82
CA ALA A 110 16.71 -16.63 -14.52
C ALA A 110 17.78 -17.74 -14.59
N SER A 111 18.74 -17.74 -13.68
CA SER A 111 19.75 -18.81 -13.56
C SER A 111 19.36 -19.84 -12.50
N GLY A 112 18.69 -19.39 -11.45
CA GLY A 112 18.04 -20.22 -10.44
C GLY A 112 16.59 -19.81 -10.25
N THR A 113 15.97 -20.29 -9.17
CA THR A 113 14.61 -19.90 -8.82
C THR A 113 14.53 -18.41 -8.52
N VAL A 114 13.59 -17.72 -9.15
CA VAL A 114 13.31 -16.31 -8.89
C VAL A 114 11.87 -16.19 -8.42
N THR A 115 11.67 -15.66 -7.21
CA THR A 115 10.35 -15.34 -6.66
C THR A 115 10.07 -13.87 -6.86
N VAL A 116 8.94 -13.55 -7.47
CA VAL A 116 8.49 -12.16 -7.69
C VAL A 116 7.11 -11.96 -7.10
N MET A 117 6.99 -10.94 -6.26
CA MET A 117 5.73 -10.48 -5.72
C MET A 117 5.25 -9.30 -6.56
N VAL A 118 4.10 -9.45 -7.22
CA VAL A 118 3.52 -8.41 -8.08
C VAL A 118 2.15 -7.99 -7.56
N ALA A 119 1.76 -6.75 -7.84
CA ALA A 119 0.38 -6.27 -7.72
C ALA A 119 -0.24 -6.18 -9.12
N ASN A 120 -1.47 -6.68 -9.26
CA ASN A 120 -2.24 -6.63 -10.51
C ASN A 120 -3.30 -5.52 -10.44
N PHE A 121 -3.44 -4.76 -11.52
CA PHE A 121 -4.40 -3.66 -11.69
C PHE A 121 -5.25 -3.92 -12.94
N ALA A 122 -6.58 -3.85 -12.89
CA ALA A 122 -7.41 -4.01 -14.08
C ALA A 122 -7.33 -2.77 -15.00
N ASN A 123 -7.31 -1.56 -14.41
CA ASN A 123 -7.18 -0.30 -15.12
C ASN A 123 -5.91 0.44 -14.68
N ALA A 124 -4.78 0.16 -15.32
CA ALA A 124 -3.55 0.90 -15.09
C ALA A 124 -3.41 2.05 -16.11
N ILE A 125 -3.43 3.29 -15.64
CA ILE A 125 -3.07 4.46 -16.44
C ILE A 125 -1.61 4.78 -16.11
N TYR A 126 -0.69 4.47 -17.02
CA TYR A 126 0.72 4.85 -16.92
C TYR A 126 0.94 6.17 -17.65
N GLU A 127 1.10 7.25 -16.91
CA GLU A 127 1.51 8.53 -17.47
C GLU A 127 3.02 8.69 -17.31
N ARG A 128 3.77 8.56 -18.41
CA ARG A 128 5.19 8.90 -18.42
C ARG A 128 5.32 10.42 -18.48
N LEU A 129 5.59 11.03 -17.33
CA LEU A 129 5.92 12.45 -17.29
C LEU A 129 7.22 12.69 -18.08
N PRO A 130 7.30 13.75 -18.89
CA PRO A 130 8.54 14.13 -19.55
C PRO A 130 9.64 14.30 -18.51
N LEU A 131 10.69 13.51 -18.61
CA LEU A 131 11.85 13.68 -17.74
C LEU A 131 12.57 14.97 -18.16
N PRO A 132 12.95 15.86 -17.23
CA PRO A 132 13.75 17.02 -17.58
C PRO A 132 15.05 16.55 -18.23
N ILE A 133 15.23 16.91 -19.50
CA ILE A 133 16.48 16.69 -20.23
C ILE A 133 17.55 17.46 -19.46
N LYS A 134 18.52 16.77 -18.85
CA LYS A 134 19.75 17.42 -18.37
C LYS A 134 20.44 18.00 -19.59
N LYS A 135 20.29 19.31 -19.80
CA LYS A 135 21.16 20.07 -20.71
C LYS A 135 22.56 19.99 -20.12
N ASN A 136 23.41 19.18 -20.76
CA ASN A 136 24.83 19.25 -20.53
C ASN A 136 25.31 20.57 -21.11
N ASP A 137 25.22 21.64 -20.33
CA ASP A 137 25.86 22.91 -20.65
C ASP A 137 27.37 22.73 -20.46
N LYS A 138 28.01 22.19 -21.49
CA LYS A 138 29.44 22.33 -21.75
C LYS A 138 29.62 22.67 -23.21
N GLU A 139 29.68 23.96 -23.50
CA GLU A 139 30.68 24.59 -24.39
C GLU A 139 30.46 26.10 -24.43
N GLY A 140 31.54 26.83 -24.18
CA GLY A 140 31.63 28.28 -24.03
C GLY A 140 32.87 28.63 -23.22
#